data_AF-E7G7B5-F1
#
_entry.id   AF-E7G7B5-F1
#
_cell.length_a   1.000
_cell.length_b   1.000
_cell.length_c   1.000
_cell.angle_alpha   90.00
_cell.angle_beta   90.00
_cell.angle_gamma   90.00
#
_symmetry.space_group_name_H-M   'P 1'
#
loop_
_entity.id
_entity.type
_entity.pdbx_description
1 polymer ?
#
loop_
_entity_poly.entity_id
_entity_poly.type
_entity_poly.pdbx_seq_one_letter_code
_entity_poly.pdbx_strand_id
1 'polypeptide(L)'
;MRDQNSEYISKLKLEDFKILLQEFDIELDEETQETVLSIIKNNQYALVHDQYQFVLENYIKKLTSEFTCQKIISLLNNYFKPLLKI
;
A
#
# COMPACT_ATOMS: atom_id res chain seq x y z
N MET A 1 -2.79 -16.97 -10.87
CA MET A 1 -2.36 -15.58 -11.10
C MET A 1 -2.38 -14.79 -9.79
N ARG A 2 -3.50 -14.78 -9.05
CA ARG A 2 -3.56 -14.23 -7.67
C ARG A 2 -2.40 -14.63 -6.74
N ASP A 3 -2.07 -15.92 -6.68
CA ASP A 3 -1.02 -16.41 -5.77
C ASP A 3 0.38 -15.87 -6.13
N GLN A 4 0.67 -15.72 -7.43
CA GLN A 4 1.92 -15.14 -7.90
C GLN A 4 2.00 -13.63 -7.59
N ASN A 5 0.89 -12.90 -7.72
CA ASN A 5 0.84 -11.48 -7.41
C ASN A 5 0.91 -11.22 -5.89
N SER A 6 0.31 -12.10 -5.09
CA SER A 6 0.44 -12.05 -3.63
C SER A 6 1.87 -12.37 -3.18
N GLU A 7 2.53 -13.32 -3.83
CA GLU A 7 3.94 -13.61 -3.58
C GLU A 7 4.85 -12.44 -3.98
N TYR A 8 4.56 -11.78 -5.12
CA TYR A 8 5.23 -10.56 -5.54
C TYR A 8 5.11 -9.45 -4.49
N ILE A 9 3.91 -9.13 -4.01
CA ILE A 9 3.69 -8.08 -3.00
C ILE A 9 4.42 -8.42 -1.69
N SER A 10 4.38 -9.69 -1.27
CA SER A 10 5.09 -10.17 -0.08
C SER A 10 6.61 -9.96 -0.18
N LYS A 11 7.17 -10.13 -1.38
CA LYS A 11 8.61 -9.98 -1.67
C LYS A 11 9.03 -8.57 -2.11
N LEU A 12 8.08 -7.63 -2.26
CA LEU A 12 8.36 -6.26 -2.70
C LEU A 12 9.42 -5.62 -1.80
N LYS A 13 10.51 -5.12 -2.38
CA LYS A 13 11.58 -4.49 -1.60
C LYS A 13 11.28 -3.03 -1.31
N LEU A 14 11.94 -2.46 -0.30
CA LEU A 14 11.73 -1.06 0.08
C LEU A 14 12.14 -0.11 -1.05
N GLU A 15 13.20 -0.45 -1.77
CA GLU A 15 13.73 0.31 -2.90
C GLU A 15 12.73 0.38 -4.05
N ASP A 16 12.10 -0.75 -4.40
CA ASP A 16 11.04 -0.79 -5.41
C ASP A 16 9.81 0.00 -4.94
N PHE A 17 9.51 -0.08 -3.64
CA PHE A 17 8.42 0.70 -3.05
C PHE A 17 8.69 2.20 -3.08
N LYS A 18 9.93 2.64 -2.85
CA LYS A 18 10.35 4.05 -2.98
C LYS A 18 10.10 4.59 -4.39
N ILE A 19 10.36 3.79 -5.42
CA ILE A 19 10.06 4.17 -6.81
C ILE A 19 8.55 4.34 -7.01
N LEU A 20 7.73 3.41 -6.52
CA LEU A 20 6.27 3.52 -6.58
C LEU A 20 5.74 4.76 -5.86
N LEU A 21 6.31 5.12 -4.70
CA LEU A 21 5.93 6.34 -4.00
C LEU A 21 6.23 7.59 -4.83
N GLN A 22 7.39 7.64 -5.51
CA GLN A 22 7.75 8.74 -6.39
C GLN A 22 6.80 8.87 -7.60
N GLU A 23 6.42 7.75 -8.23
CA GLU A 23 5.46 7.75 -9.34
C GLU A 23 4.09 8.30 -8.96
N PHE A 24 3.71 8.16 -7.69
CA PHE A 24 2.45 8.68 -7.13
C PHE A 24 2.61 10.03 -6.43
N ASP A 25 3.78 10.68 -6.53
CA ASP A 25 4.08 11.97 -5.88
C ASP A 25 3.84 11.92 -4.36
N ILE A 26 4.26 10.82 -3.71
CA ILE A 26 4.13 10.59 -2.28
C ILE A 26 5.49 10.77 -1.60
N GLU A 27 5.61 11.82 -0.81
CA GLU A 27 6.77 12.05 0.04
C GLU A 27 6.50 11.55 1.46
N LEU A 28 7.36 10.66 1.94
CA LEU A 28 7.34 10.07 3.28
C LEU A 28 8.79 9.96 3.77
N ASP A 29 9.01 10.08 5.08
CA ASP A 29 10.28 9.70 5.69
C ASP A 29 10.46 8.17 5.67
N GLU A 30 11.71 7.71 5.82
CA GLU A 30 12.06 6.30 5.65
C GLU A 30 11.34 5.37 6.64
N GLU A 31 11.15 5.79 7.89
CA GLU A 31 10.42 4.99 8.91
C GLU A 31 8.95 4.82 8.51
N THR A 32 8.31 5.89 8.03
CA THR A 32 6.93 5.82 7.54
C THR A 32 6.82 4.96 6.27
N GLN A 33 7.81 5.01 5.37
CA GLN A 33 7.83 4.15 4.18
C GLN A 33 7.88 2.67 4.54
N GLU A 34 8.77 2.28 5.46
CA GLU A 34 8.87 0.91 5.95
C GLU A 34 7.57 0.44 6.60
N THR A 35 6.96 1.31 7.40
CA THR A 35 5.72 1.00 8.11
C THR A 35 4.56 0.82 7.13
N VAL A 36 4.40 1.71 6.15
CA VAL A 36 3.36 1.60 5.13
C VAL A 36 3.57 0.34 4.28
N LEU A 37 4.80 0.03 3.88
CA LEU A 37 5.10 -1.19 3.14
C LEU A 37 4.76 -2.45 3.95
N SER A 38 5.08 -2.47 5.25
CA SER A 38 4.72 -3.55 6.16
C SER A 38 3.20 -3.72 6.26
N ILE A 39 2.45 -2.62 6.37
CA ILE A 39 0.98 -2.65 6.38
C ILE A 39 0.46 -3.29 5.10
N ILE A 40 0.95 -2.88 3.93
CA ILE A 40 0.53 -3.43 2.62
C ILE A 40 0.78 -4.93 2.55
N LYS A 41 2.00 -5.36 2.92
CA LYS A 41 2.40 -6.78 2.88
C LYS A 41 1.55 -7.67 3.78
N ASN A 42 1.29 -7.22 5.00
CA ASN A 42 0.62 -8.01 6.02
C ASN A 42 -0.91 -7.99 5.90
N ASN A 43 -1.47 -7.05 5.13
CA ASN A 43 -2.91 -6.85 5.04
C ASN A 43 -3.43 -6.95 3.59
N GLN A 44 -2.80 -7.79 2.76
CA GLN A 44 -3.21 -8.01 1.37
C GLN A 44 -4.68 -8.42 1.22
N TYR A 45 -5.22 -9.14 2.21
CA TYR A 45 -6.64 -9.48 2.26
C TYR A 45 -7.52 -8.21 2.34
N ALA A 46 -7.16 -7.25 3.19
CA ALA A 46 -7.89 -5.99 3.34
C ALA A 46 -7.81 -5.08 2.10
N LEU A 47 -6.78 -5.24 1.25
CA LEU A 47 -6.67 -4.52 -0.03
C LEU A 47 -7.72 -4.97 -1.06
N VAL A 48 -8.11 -6.25 -1.03
CA VAL A 48 -9.04 -6.84 -2.02
C VAL A 48 -10.49 -6.71 -1.58
N HIS A 49 -10.73 -6.80 -0.28
CA HIS A 49 -12.05 -6.84 0.31
C HIS A 49 -12.44 -5.46 0.84
N ASP A 50 -13.27 -4.76 0.06
CA ASP A 50 -13.68 -3.36 0.31
C ASP A 50 -14.21 -3.12 1.73
N GLN A 51 -14.86 -4.13 2.32
CA GLN A 51 -15.35 -4.09 3.71
C GLN A 51 -14.25 -3.88 4.77
N TYR A 52 -12.98 -4.12 4.44
CA TYR A 52 -11.83 -3.93 5.34
C TYR A 52 -10.92 -2.77 4.91
N GLN A 53 -11.23 -2.07 3.82
CA GLN A 53 -10.39 -0.97 3.32
C GLN A 53 -10.25 0.16 4.37
N PHE A 54 -11.29 0.39 5.17
CA PHE A 54 -11.27 1.36 6.27
C PHE A 54 -10.19 1.07 7.32
N VAL A 55 -9.80 -0.21 7.49
CA VAL A 55 -8.74 -0.60 8.45
C VAL A 55 -7.41 -0.02 7.97
N LEU A 56 -7.07 -0.23 6.70
CA LEU A 56 -5.85 0.30 6.09
C LEU A 56 -5.81 1.83 6.13
N GLU A 57 -6.93 2.46 5.78
CA GLU A 57 -7.07 3.91 5.83
C GLU A 57 -6.84 4.47 7.23
N ASN A 58 -7.41 3.83 8.25
CA ASN A 58 -7.22 4.25 9.64
C ASN A 58 -5.78 4.09 10.13
N TYR A 59 -5.06 3.04 9.70
CA TYR A 59 -3.64 2.90 10.03
C TYR A 59 -2.80 3.99 9.36
N ILE A 60 -2.99 4.20 8.07
CA ILE A 60 -2.22 5.17 7.29
C ILE A 60 -2.53 6.61 7.74
N LYS A 61 -3.79 6.92 8.06
CA LYS A 61 -4.21 8.24 8.58
C LYS A 61 -3.57 8.59 9.92
N LYS A 62 -3.18 7.60 10.74
CA LYS A 62 -2.45 7.84 11.99
C LYS A 62 -0.97 8.14 11.78
N LEU A 63 -0.41 7.70 10.65
CA LEU A 63 1.00 7.84 10.32
C LEU A 63 1.30 9.04 9.43
N THR A 64 0.29 9.59 8.76
CA THR A 64 0.47 10.57 7.69
C THR A 64 -0.56 11.70 7.77
N SER A 65 -0.29 12.80 7.07
CA SER A 65 -1.29 13.86 6.88
C SER A 65 -2.50 13.34 6.10
N GLU A 66 -3.65 14.00 6.22
CA GLU A 66 -4.85 13.62 5.46
C GLU A 66 -4.62 13.63 3.95
N PHE A 67 -3.87 14.62 3.45
CA PHE A 67 -3.51 14.73 2.03
C PHE A 67 -2.63 13.56 1.58
N THR A 68 -1.58 13.24 2.34
CA THR A 68 -0.68 12.12 2.04
C THR A 68 -1.42 10.79 2.12
N CYS A 69 -2.30 10.62 3.10
CA CYS A 69 -3.14 9.44 3.24
C CYS A 69 -3.97 9.20 1.98
N GLN A 70 -4.64 10.24 1.43
CA GLN A 70 -5.40 10.12 0.19
C GLN A 70 -4.55 9.66 -0.99
N LYS A 71 -3.32 10.17 -1.14
CA LYS A 71 -2.41 9.69 -2.19
C LYS A 71 -2.02 8.24 -2.01
N ILE A 72 -1.73 7.81 -0.78
CA ILE A 72 -1.43 6.39 -0.48
C ILE A 72 -2.66 5.53 -0.79
N ILE A 73 -3.87 5.94 -0.41
CA ILE A 73 -5.10 5.20 -0.76
C ILE A 73 -5.30 5.11 -2.28
N SER A 74 -4.93 6.15 -3.02
CA SER A 74 -4.91 6.11 -4.50
C SER A 74 -3.92 5.05 -5.01
N LEU A 75 -2.69 5.01 -4.48
CA LEU A 75 -1.70 3.97 -4.78
C LEU A 75 -2.25 2.56 -4.50
N LEU A 76 -2.88 2.34 -3.34
CA LEU A 76 -3.45 1.04 -3.00
C LEU A 76 -4.53 0.59 -3.99
N ASN A 77 -5.42 1.51 -4.37
CA ASN A 77 -6.54 1.20 -5.26
C ASN A 77 -6.16 1.08 -6.73
N ASN A 78 -5.15 1.83 -7.18
CA ASN A 78 -4.77 1.88 -8.60
C ASN A 78 -3.64 0.92 -8.95
N TYR A 79 -2.79 0.52 -7.98
CA TYR A 79 -1.68 -0.38 -8.21
C TYR A 79 -1.89 -1.75 -7.54
N PHE A 80 -2.00 -1.79 -6.21
CA PHE A 80 -2.00 -3.06 -5.46
C PHE A 80 -3.29 -3.86 -5.59
N LYS A 81 -4.45 -3.21 -5.49
CA LYS A 81 -5.76 -3.85 -5.54
C LYS A 81 -6.05 -4.54 -6.88
N PRO A 82 -5.75 -3.94 -8.06
CA PRO A 82 -5.88 -4.61 -9.34
C PRO A 82 -5.00 -5.85 -9.45
N LEU A 83 -3.75 -5.81 -8.96
CA LEU A 83 -2.85 -6.97 -8.97
C LEU A 83 -3.42 -8.16 -8.20
N LEU A 84 -4.20 -7.93 -7.15
CA LEU A 84 -4.74 -8.98 -6.29
C LEU A 84 -6.16 -9.45 -6.67
N LYS A 85 -6.88 -8.72 -7.54
CA LYS A 85 -8.24 -9.07 -8.00
C LYS A 85 -8.25 -10.00 -9.24
N ILE A 86 -7.09 -10.39 -9.77
CA ILE A 86 -6.91 -11.26 -10.95
C ILE A 86 -7.04 -12.74 -10.60
#